data_AF-A0A512M9L4-F1
#
_entry.id   AF-A0A512M9L4-F1
#
_cell.length_a   1.000
_cell.length_b   1.000
_cell.length_c   1.000
_cell.angle_alpha   90.00
_cell.angle_beta   90.00
_cell.angle_gamma   90.00
#
_symmetry.space_group_name_H-M   'P 1'
#
loop_
_entity.id
_entity.type
_entity.pdbx_description
1 polymer ?
#
loop_
_entity_poly.entity_id
_entity_poly.type
_entity_poly.pdbx_seq_one_letter_code
_entity_poly.pdbx_strand_id
1 'polypeptide(L)'
;MISHMSEQTSAINNCLQIIMAMKIWAADEKGVFPDAKLPATATVNDVFRTLIRDEIIHDERIFGARLTPFKPDGQIGAAPNFAQALQPGENHWMMMAGLNNDSLATNAPFVFENTLNPAWPLTWRMDKQKQPVRGRTWLGDKIIIGRLDHTVTLEKLVREKGALTLPAKLRHAVEQDMKAPIRILDIEEKK
;
A
#
# COMPACT_ATOMS: atom_id res chain seq x y z
N MET A 1 -3.89 -25.48 4.45
CA MET A 1 -4.45 -24.55 5.46
C MET A 1 -3.35 -23.77 6.20
N ILE A 2 -2.31 -24.44 6.71
CA ILE A 2 -1.19 -23.80 7.44
C ILE A 2 -0.40 -22.78 6.59
N SER A 3 -0.20 -23.03 5.29
CA SER A 3 0.54 -22.12 4.40
C SER A 3 -0.15 -20.77 4.17
N HIS A 4 -1.49 -20.72 4.14
CA HIS A 4 -2.23 -19.48 3.85
C HIS A 4 -2.20 -18.48 4.98
N MET A 5 -2.28 -18.97 6.22
CA MET A 5 -2.14 -18.11 7.39
C MET A 5 -0.72 -17.53 7.45
N SER A 6 0.30 -18.33 7.18
CA SER A 6 1.69 -17.85 7.10
C SER A 6 1.89 -16.78 6.02
N GLU A 7 1.31 -16.98 4.82
CA GLU A 7 1.33 -15.98 3.74
C GLU A 7 0.67 -14.66 4.14
N GLN A 8 -0.50 -14.72 4.79
CA GLN A 8 -1.21 -13.54 5.27
C GLN A 8 -0.48 -12.84 6.41
N THR A 9 0.02 -13.58 7.40
CA THR A 9 0.81 -13.03 8.51
C THR A 9 2.06 -12.30 7.99
N SER A 10 2.74 -12.88 6.99
CA SER A 10 3.89 -12.21 6.36
C SER A 10 3.48 -10.88 5.71
N ALA A 11 2.37 -10.85 4.97
CA ALA A 11 1.89 -9.63 4.32
C ALA A 11 1.40 -8.57 5.33
N ILE A 12 0.76 -8.99 6.43
CA ILE A 12 0.36 -8.10 7.53
C ILE A 12 1.59 -7.46 8.16
N ASN A 13 2.63 -8.25 8.47
CA ASN A 13 3.87 -7.74 9.05
C ASN A 13 4.61 -6.79 8.09
N ASN A 14 4.59 -7.08 6.79
CA ASN A 14 5.14 -6.18 5.77
C ASN A 14 4.41 -4.84 5.75
N CYS A 15 3.07 -4.87 5.71
CA CYS A 15 2.25 -3.65 5.74
C CYS A 15 2.51 -2.81 7.00
N LEU A 16 2.60 -3.45 8.17
CA LEU A 16 2.90 -2.78 9.43
C LEU A 16 4.27 -2.09 9.40
N GLN A 17 5.31 -2.80 8.91
CA GLN A 17 6.66 -2.23 8.79
C GLN A 17 6.68 -1.00 7.87
N ILE A 18 5.95 -1.03 6.75
CA ILE A 18 5.85 0.11 5.84
C ILE A 18 5.21 1.30 6.54
N ILE A 19 4.10 1.12 7.26
CA ILE A 19 3.42 2.20 7.98
C ILE A 19 4.33 2.78 9.06
N MET A 20 5.02 1.93 9.82
CA MET A 20 5.97 2.38 10.84
C MET A 20 7.12 3.19 10.23
N ALA A 21 7.68 2.74 9.09
CA ALA A 21 8.73 3.48 8.39
C ALA A 21 8.23 4.86 7.91
N MET A 22 7.02 4.93 7.36
CA MET A 22 6.39 6.21 6.98
C MET A 22 6.23 7.15 8.17
N LYS A 23 5.88 6.62 9.35
CA LYS A 23 5.73 7.38 10.59
C LYS A 23 7.06 7.88 11.15
N ILE A 24 8.10 7.04 11.11
CA ILE A 24 9.47 7.42 11.49
C ILE A 24 9.94 8.56 10.59
N TRP A 25 9.81 8.40 9.26
CA TRP A 25 10.18 9.45 8.30
C TRP A 25 9.44 10.76 8.59
N ALA A 26 8.12 10.68 8.80
CA ALA A 26 7.30 11.84 9.08
C ALA A 26 7.67 12.54 10.39
N ALA A 27 8.20 11.83 11.39
CA ALA A 27 8.63 12.45 12.65
C ALA A 27 9.78 13.44 12.44
N ASP A 28 10.71 13.11 11.55
CA ASP A 28 11.82 13.98 11.16
C ASP A 28 11.37 15.09 10.20
N GLU A 29 10.19 14.93 9.59
CA GLU A 29 9.67 15.77 8.51
C GLU A 29 8.40 16.52 8.91
N LYS A 30 8.33 16.96 10.17
CA LYS A 30 7.24 17.82 10.70
C LYS A 30 5.84 17.22 10.50
N GLY A 31 5.75 15.89 10.55
CA GLY A 31 4.51 15.13 10.46
C GLY A 31 3.98 14.88 9.05
N VAL A 32 4.62 15.37 7.98
CA VAL A 32 4.18 15.07 6.60
C VAL A 32 4.79 13.77 6.10
N PHE A 33 4.08 13.05 5.22
CA PHE A 33 4.60 11.86 4.55
C PHE A 33 5.36 12.23 3.26
N PRO A 34 6.22 11.32 2.72
CA PRO A 34 7.07 11.64 1.58
C PRO A 34 6.32 12.11 0.32
N ASP A 35 5.08 11.65 0.12
CA ASP A 35 4.26 12.05 -1.04
C ASP A 35 4.02 13.56 -1.10
N ALA A 36 4.00 14.26 0.03
CA ALA A 36 3.86 15.71 0.08
C ALA A 36 5.06 16.48 -0.50
N LYS A 37 6.23 15.83 -0.60
CA LYS A 37 7.47 16.42 -1.15
C LYS A 37 7.79 15.96 -2.57
N LEU A 38 6.98 15.06 -3.11
CA LEU A 38 7.18 14.48 -4.44
C LEU A 38 6.28 15.15 -5.47
N PRO A 39 6.64 15.09 -6.77
CA PRO A 39 5.82 15.67 -7.82
C PRO A 39 4.43 15.02 -7.88
N ALA A 40 3.45 15.73 -8.45
CA ALA A 40 2.08 15.22 -8.60
C ALA A 40 1.98 13.97 -9.50
N THR A 41 3.01 13.68 -10.29
CA THR A 41 3.13 12.48 -11.12
C THR A 41 3.78 11.29 -10.40
N ALA A 42 4.24 11.47 -9.16
CA ALA A 42 4.92 10.42 -8.41
C ALA A 42 4.02 9.22 -8.15
N THR A 43 4.64 8.05 -8.17
CA THR A 43 4.02 6.76 -7.85
C THR A 43 4.22 6.44 -6.38
N VAL A 44 3.59 5.36 -5.91
CA VAL A 44 3.87 4.86 -4.55
C VAL A 44 5.29 4.28 -4.46
N ASN A 45 5.86 3.79 -5.56
CA ASN A 45 7.24 3.34 -5.58
C ASN A 45 8.19 4.51 -5.27
N ASP A 46 7.95 5.71 -5.79
CA ASP A 46 8.75 6.90 -5.48
C ASP A 46 8.69 7.28 -3.98
N VAL A 47 7.50 7.18 -3.38
CA VAL A 47 7.32 7.38 -1.94
C VAL A 47 8.13 6.38 -1.13
N PHE A 48 8.02 5.10 -1.46
CA PHE A 48 8.72 4.05 -0.73
C PHE A 48 10.23 4.03 -0.98
N ARG A 49 10.70 4.41 -2.18
CA ARG A 49 12.12 4.64 -2.46
C ARG A 49 12.70 5.74 -1.58
N THR A 50 11.91 6.76 -1.23
CA THR A 50 12.35 7.81 -0.30
C THR A 50 12.72 7.22 1.07
N LEU A 51 11.96 6.23 1.57
CA LEU A 51 12.27 5.55 2.82
C LEU A 51 13.58 4.75 2.77
N ILE A 52 13.94 4.22 1.58
CA ILE A 52 15.21 3.50 1.38
C ILE A 52 16.36 4.49 1.24
N ARG A 53 16.17 5.55 0.44
CA ARG A 53 17.16 6.61 0.22
C ARG A 53 17.57 7.30 1.51
N ASP A 54 16.59 7.54 2.38
CA ASP A 54 16.81 8.20 3.66
C ASP A 54 17.15 7.17 4.77
N GLU A 55 17.50 5.94 4.36
CA GLU A 55 18.06 4.87 5.21
C GLU A 55 17.13 4.42 6.37
N ILE A 56 15.82 4.60 6.23
CA ILE A 56 14.82 4.08 7.19
C ILE A 56 14.52 2.60 6.94
N ILE A 57 14.56 2.18 5.67
CA ILE A 57 14.42 0.78 5.25
C ILE A 57 15.66 0.37 4.45
N HIS A 58 16.26 -0.77 4.83
CA HIS A 58 17.44 -1.31 4.14
C HIS A 58 17.17 -2.56 3.30
N ASP A 59 15.92 -3.03 3.29
CA ASP A 59 15.53 -4.26 2.60
C ASP A 59 14.17 -4.07 1.91
N GLU A 60 14.18 -4.03 0.58
CA GLU A 60 12.97 -3.82 -0.21
C GLU A 60 12.02 -5.02 -0.19
N ARG A 61 12.42 -6.18 0.33
CA ARG A 61 11.58 -7.39 0.35
C ARG A 61 10.28 -7.20 1.14
N ILE A 62 10.22 -6.21 2.04
CA ILE A 62 8.99 -5.84 2.75
C ILE A 62 7.91 -5.27 1.82
N PHE A 63 8.29 -4.69 0.68
CA PHE A 63 7.34 -4.14 -0.29
C PHE A 63 6.71 -5.19 -1.19
N GLY A 64 7.17 -6.45 -1.09
CA GLY A 64 6.54 -7.59 -1.70
C GLY A 64 5.42 -8.19 -0.86
N ALA A 65 4.74 -9.17 -1.45
CA ALA A 65 3.88 -10.11 -0.74
C ALA A 65 4.02 -11.51 -1.36
N ARG A 66 3.47 -12.54 -0.72
CA ARG A 66 3.34 -13.86 -1.36
C ARG A 66 2.13 -13.86 -2.30
N LEU A 67 2.20 -14.67 -3.36
CA LEU A 67 1.12 -14.86 -4.35
C LEU A 67 0.75 -13.60 -5.15
N THR A 68 1.72 -12.69 -5.32
CA THR A 68 1.64 -11.51 -6.18
C THR A 68 2.65 -11.63 -7.32
N PRO A 69 2.39 -11.03 -8.50
CA PRO A 69 3.38 -10.95 -9.56
C PRO A 69 4.49 -9.95 -9.21
N PHE A 70 4.23 -9.01 -8.29
CA PHE A 70 5.16 -7.99 -7.83
C PHE A 70 6.17 -8.58 -6.83
N LYS A 71 7.44 -8.64 -7.22
CA LYS A 71 8.49 -9.37 -6.49
C LYS A 71 9.75 -8.50 -6.40
N PRO A 72 10.01 -7.85 -5.25
CA PRO A 72 11.31 -7.28 -4.96
C PRO A 72 12.38 -8.38 -5.02
N ASP A 73 13.55 -8.04 -5.55
CA ASP A 73 14.65 -8.98 -5.74
C ASP A 73 15.72 -8.87 -4.65
N GLY A 74 15.61 -7.85 -3.79
CA GLY A 74 16.53 -7.58 -2.68
C GLY A 74 17.75 -6.75 -3.10
N GLN A 75 17.78 -6.23 -4.33
CA GLN A 75 18.85 -5.40 -4.85
C GLN A 75 18.42 -3.94 -4.88
N ILE A 76 18.81 -3.19 -3.85
CA ILE A 76 18.53 -1.75 -3.79
C ILE A 76 19.62 -0.90 -4.48
N GLY A 77 20.74 -1.51 -4.88
CA GLY A 77 21.90 -0.79 -5.43
C GLY A 77 22.74 -0.12 -4.34
N ALA A 78 23.53 0.89 -4.71
CA ALA A 78 24.45 1.57 -3.81
C ALA A 78 23.95 2.95 -3.38
N ALA A 79 24.35 3.36 -2.17
CA ALA A 79 24.17 4.71 -1.65
C ALA A 79 24.84 5.75 -2.57
N PRO A 80 24.37 7.01 -2.56
CA PRO A 80 23.24 7.52 -1.76
C PRO A 80 21.87 7.30 -2.42
N ASN A 81 21.85 6.94 -3.71
CA ASN A 81 20.62 7.00 -4.49
C ASN A 81 19.82 5.69 -4.50
N PHE A 82 20.47 4.56 -4.22
CA PHE A 82 19.84 3.23 -4.24
C PHE A 82 18.96 3.02 -5.48
N ALA A 83 19.53 3.29 -6.66
CA ALA A 83 18.79 3.41 -7.92
C ALA A 83 18.07 2.11 -8.38
N GLN A 84 18.36 0.98 -7.76
CA GLN A 84 17.70 -0.30 -8.05
C GLN A 84 16.51 -0.57 -7.13
N ALA A 85 16.34 0.20 -6.05
CA ALA A 85 15.26 0.01 -5.12
C ALA A 85 13.88 0.17 -5.78
N LEU A 86 13.01 -0.81 -5.58
CA LEU A 86 11.61 -0.80 -5.99
C LEU A 86 11.39 -0.47 -7.45
N GLN A 87 12.23 -0.99 -8.36
CA GLN A 87 12.02 -0.91 -9.80
C GLN A 87 10.60 -1.36 -10.20
N PRO A 88 10.14 -1.03 -11.42
CA PRO A 88 8.84 -1.47 -11.90
C PRO A 88 8.66 -2.99 -11.73
N GLY A 89 7.55 -3.38 -11.12
CA GLY A 89 7.24 -4.78 -10.80
C GLY A 89 7.74 -5.27 -9.43
N GLU A 90 8.30 -4.42 -8.58
CA GLU A 90 8.86 -4.84 -7.28
C GLU A 90 8.00 -4.45 -6.08
N ASN A 91 6.99 -3.62 -6.27
CA ASN A 91 6.12 -3.18 -5.18
C ASN A 91 4.69 -3.72 -5.31
N HIS A 92 4.18 -4.32 -4.23
CA HIS A 92 2.83 -4.84 -4.12
C HIS A 92 1.82 -3.83 -3.55
N TRP A 93 2.29 -2.84 -2.80
CA TRP A 93 1.46 -2.00 -1.95
C TRP A 93 1.12 -0.67 -2.62
N MET A 94 -0.15 -0.27 -2.53
CA MET A 94 -0.63 1.06 -2.91
C MET A 94 -0.89 1.88 -1.65
N MET A 95 -1.03 3.19 -1.82
CA MET A 95 -1.34 4.08 -0.70
C MET A 95 -2.29 5.21 -1.05
N MET A 96 -2.95 5.75 -0.02
CA MET A 96 -3.66 7.01 -0.10
C MET A 96 -2.69 8.17 0.15
N ALA A 97 -2.67 9.14 -0.77
CA ALA A 97 -1.86 10.35 -0.67
C ALA A 97 -2.56 11.47 0.09
N GLY A 98 -1.79 12.46 0.52
CA GLY A 98 -2.28 13.68 1.17
C GLY A 98 -2.62 13.51 2.65
N LEU A 99 -2.31 12.35 3.24
CA LEU A 99 -2.39 12.12 4.68
C LEU A 99 -1.14 12.65 5.38
N ASN A 100 -1.23 12.84 6.69
CA ASN A 100 -0.13 13.22 7.57
C ASN A 100 -0.35 12.62 8.96
N ASN A 101 0.58 12.86 9.90
CA ASN A 101 0.48 12.32 11.25
C ASN A 101 -0.75 12.77 12.04
N ASP A 102 -1.23 13.99 11.78
CA ASP A 102 -2.34 14.61 12.49
C ASP A 102 -3.69 14.42 11.78
N SER A 103 -3.72 13.60 10.72
CA SER A 103 -4.92 13.37 9.93
C SER A 103 -5.99 12.70 10.79
N LEU A 104 -7.14 13.37 10.90
CA LEU A 104 -8.30 12.88 11.67
C LEU A 104 -8.95 11.63 11.04
N ALA A 105 -8.62 11.35 9.78
CA ALA A 105 -9.00 10.16 9.03
C ALA A 105 -8.26 8.90 9.52
N THR A 106 -8.20 8.65 10.83
CA THR A 106 -7.42 7.55 11.43
C THR A 106 -7.86 6.17 10.93
N ASN A 107 -9.15 6.04 10.56
CA ASN A 107 -9.72 4.83 10.00
C ASN A 107 -9.50 4.66 8.49
N ALA A 108 -9.01 5.70 7.80
CA ALA A 108 -8.81 5.66 6.36
C ALA A 108 -7.73 4.63 5.99
N PRO A 109 -7.90 3.89 4.88
CA PRO A 109 -6.84 3.07 4.33
C PRO A 109 -5.62 3.95 4.01
N PHE A 110 -4.50 3.67 4.66
CA PHE A 110 -3.26 4.37 4.39
C PHE A 110 -2.39 3.59 3.40
N VAL A 111 -2.03 2.36 3.76
CA VAL A 111 -1.28 1.41 2.90
C VAL A 111 -2.14 0.17 2.72
N PHE A 112 -2.30 -0.32 1.49
CA PHE A 112 -3.18 -1.45 1.21
C PHE A 112 -2.71 -2.26 -0.01
N GLU A 113 -3.19 -3.50 -0.11
CA GLU A 113 -2.86 -4.35 -1.27
C GLU A 113 -3.36 -3.73 -2.57
N ASN A 114 -2.54 -3.79 -3.63
CA ASN A 114 -2.85 -3.14 -4.90
C ASN A 114 -4.26 -3.47 -5.43
N THR A 115 -4.87 -2.46 -6.02
CA THR A 115 -6.20 -2.46 -6.61
C THR A 115 -6.11 -2.65 -8.12
N LEU A 116 -7.24 -2.71 -8.83
CA LEU A 116 -7.27 -2.78 -10.29
C LEU A 116 -6.72 -1.52 -10.97
N ASN A 117 -6.88 -0.36 -10.35
CA ASN A 117 -6.43 0.95 -10.81
C ASN A 117 -6.46 1.94 -9.61
N PRO A 118 -5.83 3.12 -9.71
CA PRO A 118 -5.77 4.09 -8.62
C PRO A 118 -7.01 5.00 -8.54
N ALA A 119 -8.15 4.61 -9.11
CA ALA A 119 -9.37 5.39 -9.01
C ALA A 119 -10.12 5.09 -7.71
N TRP A 120 -10.68 6.14 -7.10
CA TRP A 120 -11.68 6.01 -6.05
C TRP A 120 -13.09 5.91 -6.65
N PRO A 121 -13.95 4.98 -6.20
CA PRO A 121 -13.72 3.98 -5.16
C PRO A 121 -12.79 2.84 -5.60
N LEU A 122 -11.96 2.35 -4.67
CA LEU A 122 -11.02 1.26 -4.91
C LEU A 122 -11.73 -0.05 -5.27
N THR A 123 -11.17 -0.77 -6.24
CA THR A 123 -11.73 -2.03 -6.74
C THR A 123 -10.70 -3.17 -6.82
N TRP A 124 -11.15 -4.39 -6.55
CA TRP A 124 -10.39 -5.64 -6.66
C TRP A 124 -11.15 -6.69 -7.47
N ARG A 125 -10.44 -7.75 -7.89
CA ARG A 125 -10.99 -8.84 -8.70
C ARG A 125 -11.81 -9.80 -7.85
N MET A 126 -13.02 -10.14 -8.32
CA MET A 126 -13.93 -11.08 -7.64
C MET A 126 -13.54 -12.56 -7.78
N ASP A 127 -12.76 -12.91 -8.81
CA ASP A 127 -12.52 -14.29 -9.28
C ASP A 127 -11.04 -14.70 -9.23
N LYS A 128 -10.15 -13.78 -8.84
CA LYS A 128 -8.70 -14.01 -8.81
C LYS A 128 -8.14 -14.12 -7.39
N GLN A 129 -8.85 -14.86 -6.53
CA GLN A 129 -8.36 -15.13 -5.18
C GLN A 129 -7.06 -15.93 -5.23
N LYS A 130 -6.01 -15.45 -4.55
CA LYS A 130 -4.71 -16.11 -4.43
C LYS A 130 -4.01 -16.40 -5.77
N GLN A 131 -4.37 -15.69 -6.84
CA GLN A 131 -3.68 -15.77 -8.12
C GLN A 131 -2.63 -14.66 -8.22
N PRO A 132 -1.47 -14.92 -8.86
CA PRO A 132 -0.41 -13.95 -9.02
C PRO A 132 -0.76 -12.91 -10.10
N VAL A 133 -1.81 -12.13 -9.84
CA VAL A 133 -2.28 -11.04 -10.69
C VAL A 133 -2.53 -9.79 -9.86
N ARG A 134 -2.49 -8.63 -10.50
CA ARG A 134 -2.89 -7.35 -9.90
C ARG A 134 -4.36 -7.37 -9.46
N GLY A 135 -4.64 -6.74 -8.32
CA GLY A 135 -5.99 -6.65 -7.75
C GLY A 135 -6.51 -7.98 -7.22
N ARG A 136 -5.63 -8.94 -6.95
CA ARG A 136 -6.01 -10.22 -6.32
C ARG A 136 -6.50 -10.00 -4.90
N THR A 137 -7.25 -10.97 -4.38
CA THR A 137 -7.71 -10.98 -3.00
C THR A 137 -7.29 -12.26 -2.27
N TRP A 138 -7.39 -12.25 -0.95
CA TRP A 138 -7.29 -13.45 -0.14
C TRP A 138 -8.60 -14.24 -0.13
N LEU A 139 -8.55 -15.44 0.44
CA LEU A 139 -9.74 -16.28 0.62
C LEU A 139 -10.84 -15.53 1.37
N GLY A 140 -12.06 -15.65 0.84
CA GLY A 140 -13.23 -15.01 1.40
C GLY A 140 -13.33 -13.52 1.05
N ASP A 141 -12.85 -13.10 -0.12
CA ASP A 141 -12.90 -11.72 -0.63
C ASP A 141 -12.34 -10.71 0.37
N LYS A 142 -11.12 -10.96 0.86
CA LYS A 142 -10.47 -10.07 1.83
C LYS A 142 -9.19 -9.47 1.28
N ILE A 143 -8.83 -8.30 1.77
CA ILE A 143 -7.55 -7.65 1.50
C ILE A 143 -6.93 -7.12 2.80
N ILE A 144 -5.64 -6.84 2.78
CA ILE A 144 -4.93 -6.25 3.92
C ILE A 144 -4.97 -4.73 3.78
N ILE A 145 -5.39 -4.05 4.85
CA ILE A 145 -5.35 -2.60 5.00
C ILE A 145 -4.58 -2.25 6.26
N GLY A 146 -3.59 -1.39 6.09
CA GLY A 146 -2.94 -0.64 7.13
C GLY A 146 -3.49 0.77 7.26
N ARG A 147 -3.60 1.25 8.50
CA ARG A 147 -4.16 2.56 8.87
C ARG A 147 -3.15 3.41 9.63
N LEU A 148 -3.45 4.70 9.78
CA LEU A 148 -2.55 5.67 10.42
C LEU A 148 -2.35 5.42 11.92
N ASP A 149 -3.25 4.70 12.57
CA ASP A 149 -3.18 4.30 13.98
C ASP A 149 -2.35 3.02 14.20
N HIS A 150 -1.59 2.59 13.18
CA HIS A 150 -0.80 1.35 13.15
C HIS A 150 -1.63 0.06 13.17
N THR A 151 -2.97 0.15 13.03
CA THR A 151 -3.77 -1.06 12.87
C THR A 151 -3.61 -1.61 11.46
N VAL A 152 -3.42 -2.93 11.38
CA VAL A 152 -3.41 -3.68 10.12
C VAL A 152 -4.47 -4.77 10.22
N THR A 153 -5.45 -4.75 9.32
CA THR A 153 -6.58 -5.69 9.35
C THR A 153 -6.75 -6.40 8.03
N LEU A 154 -7.33 -7.61 8.12
CA LEU A 154 -7.83 -8.34 6.96
C LEU A 154 -9.29 -7.92 6.70
N GLU A 155 -9.47 -6.91 5.86
CA GLU A 155 -10.75 -6.26 5.58
C GLU A 155 -11.59 -7.11 4.61
N LYS A 156 -12.86 -7.34 4.94
CA LYS A 156 -13.80 -8.04 4.06
C LYS A 156 -14.38 -7.07 3.03
N LEU A 157 -14.24 -7.42 1.77
CA LEU A 157 -14.77 -6.66 0.65
C LEU A 157 -16.23 -7.04 0.34
N VAL A 158 -16.92 -6.13 -0.34
CA VAL A 158 -18.30 -6.29 -0.80
C VAL A 158 -18.29 -6.47 -2.33
N ARG A 159 -19.17 -7.32 -2.85
CA ARG A 159 -19.34 -7.53 -4.29
C ARG A 159 -20.29 -6.47 -4.83
N GLU A 160 -19.81 -5.60 -5.72
CA GLU A 160 -20.58 -4.53 -6.34
C GLU A 160 -20.25 -4.41 -7.84
N LYS A 161 -21.26 -4.43 -8.71
CA LYS A 161 -21.14 -4.10 -10.15
C LYS A 161 -19.98 -4.81 -10.88
N GLY A 162 -19.73 -6.09 -10.57
CA GLY A 162 -18.68 -6.88 -11.24
C GLY A 162 -17.28 -6.71 -10.63
N ALA A 163 -17.13 -6.04 -9.50
CA ALA A 163 -15.87 -5.90 -8.77
C ALA A 163 -16.08 -6.12 -7.27
N LEU A 164 -14.97 -6.29 -6.55
CA LEU A 164 -14.94 -6.18 -5.09
C LEU A 164 -14.60 -4.74 -4.71
N THR A 165 -15.30 -4.17 -3.74
CA THR A 165 -15.11 -2.81 -3.23
C THR A 165 -14.98 -2.79 -1.72
N LEU A 166 -14.46 -1.69 -1.19
CA LEU A 166 -14.52 -1.42 0.25
C LEU A 166 -15.99 -1.29 0.72
N PRO A 167 -16.30 -1.72 1.96
CA PRO A 167 -17.63 -1.52 2.54
C PRO A 167 -18.07 -0.06 2.48
N ALA A 168 -19.36 0.18 2.22
CA ALA A 168 -19.91 1.54 2.09
C ALA A 168 -19.56 2.41 3.31
N LYS A 169 -19.66 1.88 4.54
CA LYS A 169 -19.30 2.60 5.77
C LYS A 169 -17.86 3.15 5.73
N LEU A 170 -16.90 2.34 5.28
CA LEU A 170 -15.51 2.76 5.19
C LEU A 170 -15.32 3.80 4.08
N ARG A 171 -15.99 3.63 2.94
CA ARG A 171 -15.93 4.60 1.84
C ARG A 171 -16.46 5.97 2.25
N HIS A 172 -17.63 6.00 2.88
CA HIS A 172 -18.24 7.25 3.34
C HIS A 172 -17.38 7.95 4.39
N ALA A 173 -16.74 7.20 5.30
CA ALA A 173 -15.83 7.79 6.28
C ALA A 173 -14.64 8.48 5.59
N VAL A 174 -14.01 7.82 4.62
CA VAL A 174 -12.92 8.43 3.84
C VAL A 174 -13.40 9.67 3.09
N GLU A 175 -14.54 9.60 2.43
CA GLU A 175 -15.12 10.71 1.65
C GLU A 175 -15.51 11.91 2.52
N GLN A 176 -15.87 11.68 3.79
CA GLN A 176 -16.15 12.74 4.76
C GLN A 176 -14.88 13.39 5.30
N ASP A 177 -13.86 12.59 5.59
CA ASP A 177 -12.63 13.09 6.23
C ASP A 177 -11.65 13.74 5.24
N MET A 178 -11.68 13.32 3.98
CA MET A 178 -10.80 13.83 2.93
C MET A 178 -11.39 15.09 2.28
N LYS A 179 -10.81 16.26 2.60
CA LYS A 179 -11.24 17.58 2.07
C LYS A 179 -10.85 17.84 0.60
N ALA A 180 -9.90 17.08 0.06
CA ALA A 180 -9.42 17.17 -1.32
C ALA A 180 -9.84 15.93 -2.11
N PRO A 181 -9.79 15.95 -3.46
CA PRO A 181 -10.01 14.75 -4.26
C PRO A 181 -9.11 13.62 -3.75
N ILE A 182 -9.74 12.46 -3.47
CA ILE A 182 -9.03 11.29 -2.97
C ILE A 182 -8.01 10.87 -4.03
N ARG A 183 -6.73 11.02 -3.69
CA ARG A 183 -5.61 10.62 -4.55
C ARG A 183 -5.04 9.32 -4.03
N ILE A 184 -4.95 8.35 -4.94
CA ILE A 184 -4.32 7.06 -4.69
C ILE A 184 -3.04 7.00 -5.51
N LEU A 185 -1.94 6.63 -4.87
CA LEU A 185 -0.67 6.42 -5.57
C LEU A 185 -0.60 4.98 -6.07
N ASP A 186 -0.41 4.86 -7.38
CA ASP A 186 -0.33 3.58 -8.06
C ASP A 186 1.07 2.97 -8.00
N ILE A 187 1.15 1.66 -8.12
CA ILE A 187 2.37 0.88 -8.30
C ILE A 187 2.91 1.01 -9.73
N GLU A 188 4.22 0.82 -9.88
CA GLU A 188 4.86 0.69 -11.19
C GLU A 188 4.85 -0.78 -11.64
N GLU A 189 4.33 -1.05 -12.84
CA GLU A 189 4.32 -2.39 -13.44
C GLU A 189 5.43 -2.54 -14.49
N LYS A 190 5.95 -3.77 -14.66
CA LYS A 190 6.86 -4.08 -15.78
C LYS A 190 6.08 -3.92 -17.08
N LYS A 191 6.66 -3.14 -18.01
CA LYS A 191 6.13 -2.98 -19.37
C LYS A 191 6.38 -4.22 -20.22
#